data_AF-A0A817SU06-F1
#
_entry.id   AF-A0A817SU06-F1
#
_cell.length_a   1.000
_cell.length_b   1.000
_cell.length_c   1.000
_cell.angle_alpha   90.00
_cell.angle_beta   90.00
_cell.angle_gamma   90.00
#
_symmetry.space_group_name_H-M   'P 1'
#
loop_
_entity.id
_entity.type
_entity.pdbx_description
1 polymer ?
#
loop_
_entity_poly.entity_id
_entity_poly.type
_entity_poly.pdbx_seq_one_letter_code
_entity_poly.pdbx_strand_id
1 'polypeptide(L)'
;MESDGAALVGYVHKLFPEIPHIFQFRENVEKATISSFKMKQQTILWKETVYLHAKFPKLGRWLFGYEQEKSTMKKVKPETLLELALVIFAAPYAFFLKNSHCYALSEVTYENLISKPEETIGAVFDVCGISKSLIPEALTALNRDSQVGTVFSTDTLAKIKSPELTNL
;
A
#
# COMPACT_ATOMS: atom_id res chain seq x y z
N MET A 1 -5.91 -11.83 -16.66
CA MET A 1 -5.32 -10.50 -16.90
C MET A 1 -5.03 -9.96 -15.51
N GLU A 2 -3.78 -10.07 -15.07
CA GLU A 2 -3.32 -9.70 -13.72
C GLU A 2 -3.11 -8.18 -13.70
N SER A 3 -4.15 -7.41 -13.36
CA SER A 3 -4.06 -5.94 -13.34
C SER A 3 -3.77 -5.45 -11.93
N ASP A 4 -2.49 -5.33 -11.59
CA ASP A 4 -2.09 -4.49 -10.47
C ASP A 4 -0.72 -3.85 -10.70
N GLY A 5 -0.55 -2.60 -10.25
CA GLY A 5 0.55 -1.72 -10.66
C GLY A 5 1.95 -2.28 -10.39
N ALA A 6 2.13 -3.02 -9.28
CA ALA A 6 3.42 -3.63 -8.93
C ALA A 6 3.77 -4.85 -9.80
N ALA A 7 2.77 -5.60 -10.28
CA ALA A 7 2.99 -6.70 -11.24
C ALA A 7 3.26 -6.18 -12.65
N LEU A 8 2.71 -5.00 -12.97
CA LEU A 8 2.91 -4.33 -14.25
C LEU A 8 4.25 -3.59 -14.34
N VAL A 9 4.92 -3.31 -13.22
CA VAL A 9 6.13 -2.47 -13.20
C VAL A 9 7.21 -2.98 -14.16
N GLY A 10 7.45 -4.30 -14.22
CA GLY A 10 8.44 -4.87 -15.13
C GLY A 10 8.07 -4.71 -16.61
N TYR A 11 6.79 -4.75 -16.93
CA TYR A 11 6.30 -4.51 -18.30
C TYR A 11 6.38 -3.03 -18.67
N VAL A 12 5.95 -2.14 -17.76
CA VAL A 12 6.00 -0.70 -17.99
C VAL A 12 7.46 -0.23 -18.12
N HIS A 13 8.35 -0.67 -17.22
CA HIS A 13 9.77 -0.35 -17.29
C HIS A 13 10.41 -0.82 -18.60
N LYS A 14 10.00 -1.99 -19.12
CA LYS A 14 10.49 -2.50 -20.40
C LYS A 14 10.01 -1.66 -21.60
N LEU A 15 8.80 -1.14 -21.54
CA LEU A 15 8.19 -0.35 -22.64
C LEU A 15 8.57 1.14 -22.58
N PHE A 16 8.74 1.67 -21.37
CA PHE A 16 8.97 3.08 -21.06
C PHE A 16 10.04 3.21 -19.97
N PRO A 17 11.31 2.86 -20.26
CA PRO A 17 12.39 2.86 -19.28
C PRO A 17 12.70 4.24 -18.70
N GLU A 18 12.28 5.32 -19.37
CA GLU A 18 12.41 6.70 -18.94
C GLU A 18 11.45 7.11 -17.81
N ILE A 19 10.39 6.33 -17.57
CA ILE A 19 9.41 6.63 -16.52
C ILE A 19 9.95 6.13 -15.17
N PRO A 20 10.21 7.01 -14.20
CA PRO A 20 10.65 6.58 -12.88
C PRO A 20 9.52 5.85 -12.15
N HIS A 21 9.82 4.64 -11.67
CA HIS A 21 8.91 3.89 -10.82
C HIS A 21 9.27 4.12 -9.34
N ILE A 22 8.28 4.51 -8.56
CA ILE A 22 8.42 4.70 -7.11
C ILE A 22 7.46 3.74 -6.42
N PHE A 23 7.99 2.95 -5.49
CA PHE A 23 7.19 2.07 -4.66
C PHE A 23 6.93 2.73 -3.31
N GLN A 24 5.66 2.90 -2.96
CA GLN A 24 5.25 3.42 -1.66
C GLN A 24 4.66 2.31 -0.80
N PHE A 25 5.07 2.25 0.47
CA PHE A 25 4.61 1.23 1.42
C PHE A 25 4.44 1.77 2.84
N ARG A 26 3.83 0.98 3.73
CA ARG A 26 3.75 1.27 5.17
C ARG A 26 4.48 0.17 5.92
N GLU A 27 5.52 0.53 6.68
CA GLU A 27 6.33 -0.42 7.44
C GLU A 27 5.49 -1.16 8.49
N ASN A 28 4.61 -0.42 9.18
CA ASN A 28 3.71 -1.03 10.14
C ASN A 28 2.47 -1.64 9.46
N VAL A 29 2.68 -2.78 8.80
CA VAL A 29 1.66 -3.53 8.06
C VAL A 29 0.47 -3.90 8.94
N GLU A 30 0.72 -4.24 10.21
CA GLU A 30 -0.35 -4.58 11.16
C GLU A 30 -1.27 -3.39 11.42
N LYS A 31 -0.71 -2.25 11.82
CA LYS A 31 -1.50 -1.02 12.04
C LYS A 31 -2.18 -0.56 10.75
N ALA A 32 -1.53 -0.67 9.60
CA ALA A 32 -2.12 -0.30 8.32
C ALA A 32 -3.32 -1.19 7.97
N THR A 33 -3.19 -2.51 8.16
CA THR A 33 -4.24 -3.50 7.93
C THR A 33 -5.41 -3.28 8.90
N ILE A 34 -5.12 -3.08 10.18
CA ILE A 34 -6.14 -2.75 11.18
C ILE A 34 -6.85 -1.44 10.81
N SER A 35 -6.10 -0.42 10.39
CA SER A 35 -6.66 0.86 9.97
C SER A 35 -7.63 0.69 8.81
N SER A 36 -7.29 -0.09 7.77
CA SER A 36 -8.19 -0.32 6.63
C SER A 36 -9.48 -1.04 7.04
N PHE A 37 -9.44 -1.95 8.03
CA PHE A 37 -10.63 -2.58 8.60
C PHE A 37 -11.50 -1.68 9.49
N LYS A 38 -11.01 -0.51 9.92
CA LYS A 38 -11.79 0.47 10.68
C LYS A 38 -12.64 1.39 9.79
N MET A 39 -12.33 1.49 8.50
CA MET A 39 -12.90 2.50 7.60
C MET A 39 -14.17 2.02 6.90
N LYS A 40 -15.36 2.38 7.42
CA LYS A 40 -16.68 1.86 6.98
C LYS A 40 -16.95 1.69 5.47
N GLN A 41 -16.38 2.51 4.58
CA GLN A 41 -16.53 2.34 3.12
C GLN A 41 -15.41 1.49 2.49
N GLN A 42 -14.15 1.66 2.91
CA GLN A 42 -13.06 0.77 2.51
C GLN A 42 -13.24 -0.65 3.05
N THR A 43 -13.92 -0.79 4.19
CA THR A 43 -14.24 -2.08 4.78
C THR A 43 -15.16 -2.92 3.92
N ILE A 44 -16.00 -2.35 3.04
CA ILE A 44 -16.84 -3.21 2.21
C ILE A 44 -15.94 -3.91 1.19
N LEU A 45 -15.25 -3.16 0.34
CA LEU A 45 -14.38 -3.77 -0.67
C LEU A 45 -13.25 -4.60 -0.04
N TRP A 46 -12.58 -4.10 0.99
CA TRP A 46 -11.47 -4.82 1.63
C TRP A 46 -11.93 -6.05 2.43
N LYS A 47 -13.02 -5.97 3.21
CA LYS A 47 -13.55 -7.17 3.90
C LYS A 47 -14.09 -8.16 2.90
N GLU A 48 -14.76 -7.73 1.84
CA GLU A 48 -15.23 -8.62 0.78
C GLU A 48 -14.05 -9.29 0.07
N THR A 49 -12.96 -8.58 -0.23
CA THR A 49 -11.73 -9.17 -0.77
C THR A 49 -11.17 -10.26 0.16
N VAL A 50 -10.98 -9.96 1.44
CA VAL A 50 -10.44 -10.91 2.42
C VAL A 50 -11.40 -12.10 2.62
N TYR A 51 -12.71 -11.84 2.68
CA TYR A 51 -13.74 -12.87 2.78
C TYR A 51 -13.79 -13.77 1.54
N LEU A 52 -13.69 -13.20 0.34
CA LEU A 52 -13.62 -13.94 -0.91
C LEU A 52 -12.36 -14.80 -0.98
N HIS A 53 -11.22 -14.31 -0.48
CA HIS A 53 -9.99 -15.12 -0.33
C HIS A 53 -10.19 -16.30 0.63
N ALA A 54 -10.87 -16.08 1.76
CA ALA A 54 -11.12 -17.12 2.75
C ALA A 54 -12.12 -18.18 2.25
N LYS A 55 -13.26 -17.76 1.69
CA LYS A 55 -14.37 -18.66 1.32
C LYS A 55 -14.21 -19.29 -0.06
N PHE A 56 -13.64 -18.55 -1.00
CA PHE A 56 -13.46 -19.00 -2.38
C PHE A 56 -12.02 -18.77 -2.84
N PRO A 57 -11.02 -19.46 -2.26
CA PRO A 57 -9.60 -19.16 -2.47
C PRO A 57 -9.14 -19.23 -3.94
N LYS A 58 -9.82 -19.96 -4.82
CA LYS A 58 -9.53 -19.90 -6.26
C LYS A 58 -10.03 -18.61 -6.91
N LEU A 59 -11.26 -18.19 -6.58
CA LEU A 59 -11.87 -16.97 -7.12
C LEU A 59 -11.26 -15.71 -6.51
N GLY A 60 -11.06 -15.68 -5.18
CA GLY A 60 -10.37 -14.60 -4.51
C GLY A 60 -9.00 -14.37 -5.14
N ARG A 61 -8.20 -15.43 -5.27
CA ARG A 61 -6.89 -15.32 -5.93
C ARG A 61 -6.95 -14.94 -7.41
N TRP A 62 -8.04 -15.22 -8.10
CA TRP A 62 -8.18 -14.83 -9.49
C TRP A 62 -8.55 -13.35 -9.63
N LEU A 63 -9.38 -12.83 -8.73
CA LEU A 63 -9.82 -11.43 -8.72
C LEU A 63 -8.79 -10.48 -8.12
N PHE A 64 -8.12 -10.90 -7.05
CA PHE A 64 -7.27 -10.03 -6.22
C PHE A 64 -5.94 -10.68 -5.87
N GLY A 65 -5.69 -11.89 -6.37
CA GLY A 65 -4.55 -12.67 -5.93
C GLY A 65 -3.28 -12.39 -6.68
N TYR A 66 -2.19 -12.48 -5.94
CA TYR A 66 -0.87 -12.37 -6.47
C TYR A 66 -0.16 -13.73 -6.57
N GLU A 67 0.67 -13.94 -7.59
CA GLU A 67 1.58 -15.09 -7.66
C GLU A 67 2.43 -15.23 -6.37
N GLN A 68 2.95 -14.12 -5.86
CA GLN A 68 3.81 -14.05 -4.68
C GLN A 68 3.01 -14.27 -3.40
N GLU A 69 1.76 -13.82 -3.36
CA GLU A 69 0.83 -14.12 -2.26
C GLU A 69 0.62 -15.63 -2.14
N LYS A 70 0.54 -16.40 -3.24
CA LYS A 70 0.46 -17.88 -3.16
C LYS A 70 1.66 -18.48 -2.42
N SER A 71 2.86 -17.94 -2.65
CA SER A 71 4.08 -18.39 -1.97
C SER A 71 4.05 -18.02 -0.48
N THR A 72 3.68 -16.78 -0.17
CA THR A 72 3.56 -16.30 1.21
C THR A 72 2.47 -17.06 1.98
N MET A 73 1.29 -17.27 1.40
CA MET A 73 0.21 -18.07 1.98
C MET A 73 0.64 -19.50 2.30
N LYS A 74 1.43 -20.15 1.43
CA LYS A 74 1.92 -21.51 1.68
C LYS A 74 2.88 -21.57 2.87
N LYS A 75 3.65 -20.51 3.10
CA LYS A 75 4.63 -20.40 4.20
C LYS A 75 3.95 -20.03 5.52
N VAL A 76 3.16 -18.96 5.51
CA VAL A 76 2.51 -18.40 6.70
C VAL A 76 1.33 -19.26 7.13
N LYS A 77 0.58 -19.83 6.18
CA LYS A 77 -0.65 -20.61 6.42
C LYS A 77 -1.62 -19.87 7.36
N PRO A 78 -2.17 -18.73 6.92
CA PRO A 78 -3.04 -17.93 7.77
C PRO A 78 -4.23 -18.76 8.28
N GLU A 79 -4.42 -18.78 9.59
CA GLU A 79 -5.49 -19.48 10.29
C GLU A 79 -6.64 -18.52 10.64
N THR A 80 -6.36 -17.21 10.72
CA THR A 80 -7.35 -16.16 11.00
C THR A 80 -7.57 -15.22 9.80
N LEU A 81 -8.70 -14.51 9.79
CA LEU A 81 -8.98 -13.48 8.78
C LEU A 81 -7.97 -12.33 8.84
N LEU A 82 -7.50 -11.97 10.03
CA LEU A 82 -6.47 -10.97 10.22
C LEU A 82 -5.14 -11.41 9.59
N GLU A 83 -4.69 -12.64 9.87
CA GLU A 83 -3.48 -13.18 9.26
C GLU A 83 -3.58 -13.25 7.73
N LEU A 84 -4.74 -13.65 7.19
CA LEU A 84 -4.98 -13.64 5.76
C LEU A 84 -4.89 -12.23 5.18
N ALA A 85 -5.48 -11.24 5.85
CA ALA A 85 -5.42 -9.85 5.43
C ALA A 85 -3.99 -9.29 5.48
N LEU A 86 -3.21 -9.64 6.49
CA LEU A 86 -1.79 -9.27 6.59
C LEU A 86 -0.99 -9.86 5.43
N VAL A 87 -1.24 -11.12 5.05
CA VAL A 87 -0.59 -11.76 3.90
C VAL A 87 -0.94 -11.05 2.59
N ILE A 88 -2.21 -10.70 2.38
CA ILE A 88 -2.66 -9.95 1.19
C ILE A 88 -2.00 -8.56 1.18
N PHE A 89 -1.99 -7.85 2.30
CA PHE A 89 -1.41 -6.50 2.40
C PHE A 89 0.11 -6.50 2.19
N ALA A 90 0.81 -7.54 2.64
CA ALA A 90 2.26 -7.67 2.48
C ALA A 90 2.67 -8.16 1.07
N ALA A 91 1.74 -8.72 0.29
CA ALA A 91 2.07 -9.31 -1.02
C ALA A 91 2.70 -8.32 -2.03
N PRO A 92 2.26 -7.06 -2.15
CA PRO A 92 2.91 -6.06 -3.02
C PRO A 92 4.40 -5.85 -2.70
N TYR A 93 4.79 -5.92 -1.41
CA TYR A 93 6.18 -5.77 -0.98
C TYR A 93 7.08 -6.87 -1.58
N ALA A 94 6.56 -8.10 -1.68
CA ALA A 94 7.29 -9.19 -2.32
C ALA A 94 7.50 -8.97 -3.83
N PHE A 95 6.60 -8.25 -4.52
CA PHE A 95 6.84 -7.85 -5.92
C PHE A 95 7.88 -6.77 -6.03
N PHE A 96 7.84 -5.78 -5.14
CA PHE A 96 8.85 -4.74 -5.07
C PHE A 96 10.24 -5.37 -4.94
N LEU A 97 10.44 -6.29 -4.00
CA LEU A 97 11.73 -6.97 -3.82
C LEU A 97 12.19 -7.73 -5.08
N LYS A 98 11.26 -8.41 -5.77
CA LYS A 98 11.59 -9.16 -7.01
C LYS A 98 11.95 -8.24 -8.18
N ASN A 99 11.34 -7.06 -8.26
CA ASN A 99 11.51 -6.11 -9.35
C ASN A 99 12.26 -4.86 -8.91
N SER A 100 13.08 -4.93 -7.85
CA SER A 100 13.75 -3.77 -7.25
C SER A 100 14.60 -2.98 -8.26
N HIS A 101 15.18 -3.67 -9.24
CA HIS A 101 15.93 -3.09 -10.35
C HIS A 101 15.10 -2.20 -11.29
N CYS A 102 13.77 -2.32 -11.29
CA CYS A 102 12.87 -1.47 -12.09
C CYS A 102 12.50 -0.17 -11.38
N TYR A 103 12.79 -0.04 -10.07
CA TYR A 103 12.43 1.14 -9.28
C TYR A 103 13.60 2.11 -9.21
N ALA A 104 13.29 3.39 -9.29
CA ALA A 104 14.29 4.44 -9.31
C ALA A 104 14.79 4.84 -7.91
N LEU A 105 14.05 4.46 -6.87
CA LEU A 105 14.41 4.61 -5.47
C LEU A 105 14.27 3.27 -4.75
N SER A 106 14.93 3.15 -3.60
CA SER A 106 14.46 2.23 -2.57
C SER A 106 13.02 2.57 -2.17
N GLU A 107 12.38 1.69 -1.41
CA GLU A 107 11.02 1.92 -0.92
C GLU A 107 10.85 3.29 -0.26
N VAL A 108 9.75 3.98 -0.62
CA VAL A 108 9.30 5.19 0.05
C VAL A 108 8.27 4.78 1.10
N THR A 109 8.67 4.79 2.37
CA THR A 109 7.76 4.42 3.44
C THR A 109 6.96 5.62 3.93
N TYR A 110 5.71 5.39 4.33
CA TYR A 110 4.89 6.41 4.97
C TYR A 110 5.59 6.98 6.21
N GLU A 111 6.23 6.10 6.99
CA GLU A 111 6.96 6.44 8.20
C GLU A 111 8.13 7.40 7.93
N ASN A 112 8.90 7.18 6.86
CA ASN A 112 9.95 8.10 6.42
C ASN A 112 9.38 9.42 5.87
N LEU A 113 8.30 9.35 5.09
CA LEU A 113 7.63 10.54 4.58
C LEU A 113 7.15 11.48 5.70
N ILE A 114 6.66 10.92 6.82
CA ILE A 114 6.20 11.70 7.96
C ILE A 114 7.34 12.17 8.86
N SER A 115 8.34 11.32 9.13
CA SER A 115 9.44 11.65 10.05
C SER A 115 10.53 12.51 9.43
N LYS A 116 10.76 12.37 8.13
CA LYS A 116 11.79 13.08 7.34
C LYS A 116 11.24 13.53 5.99
N PRO A 117 10.25 14.45 5.98
CA PRO A 117 9.52 14.84 4.78
C PRO A 117 10.41 15.50 3.70
N GLU A 118 11.30 16.41 4.09
CA GLU A 118 12.21 17.09 3.16
C GLU A 118 13.17 16.11 2.46
N GLU A 119 13.76 15.17 3.21
CA GLU A 119 14.66 14.15 2.68
C GLU A 119 13.93 13.21 1.73
N THR A 120 12.74 12.73 2.13
CA THR A 120 11.95 11.77 1.34
C THR A 120 11.44 12.40 0.04
N ILE A 121 10.86 13.60 0.11
CA ILE A 121 10.38 14.32 -1.09
C ILE A 121 11.56 14.77 -1.96
N GLY A 122 12.68 15.16 -1.35
CA GLY A 122 13.90 15.50 -2.07
C GLY A 122 14.43 14.36 -2.93
N ALA A 123 14.45 13.13 -2.40
CA ALA A 123 14.86 11.94 -3.15
C ALA A 123 13.92 11.65 -4.33
N VAL A 124 12.60 11.82 -4.13
CA VAL A 124 11.61 11.70 -5.21
C VAL A 124 11.82 12.77 -6.28
N PHE A 125 12.08 14.02 -5.89
CA PHE A 125 12.31 15.12 -6.83
C PHE A 125 13.57 14.92 -7.65
N ASP A 126 14.65 14.45 -7.05
CA ASP A 126 15.90 14.12 -7.74
C ASP A 126 15.67 13.12 -8.86
N VAL A 127 14.95 12.04 -8.58
CA VAL A 127 14.63 10.99 -9.55
C VAL A 127 13.69 11.47 -10.65
N CYS A 128 12.73 12.33 -10.31
CA CYS A 128 11.77 12.87 -11.27
C CYS A 128 12.30 14.09 -12.04
N GLY A 129 13.53 14.55 -11.78
CA GLY A 129 14.09 15.75 -12.41
C GLY A 129 13.38 17.06 -12.01
N ILE A 130 12.77 17.09 -10.82
CA ILE A 130 12.05 18.26 -10.29
C ILE A 130 13.00 19.11 -9.45
N SER A 131 12.93 20.43 -9.57
CA SER A 131 13.77 21.35 -8.78
C SER A 131 13.49 21.22 -7.28
N LYS A 132 14.55 21.03 -6.48
CA LYS A 132 14.47 21.04 -5.00
C LYS A 132 13.97 22.36 -4.42
N SER A 133 14.05 23.46 -5.17
CA SER A 133 13.49 24.74 -4.73
C SER A 133 11.97 24.68 -4.50
N LEU A 134 11.29 23.69 -5.08
CA LEU A 134 9.85 23.46 -4.93
C LEU A 134 9.50 22.57 -3.73
N ILE A 135 10.48 22.02 -3.00
CA ILE A 135 10.22 21.17 -1.83
C ILE A 135 9.36 21.89 -0.78
N PRO A 136 9.64 23.15 -0.38
CA PRO A 136 8.80 23.84 0.60
C PRO A 136 7.33 23.92 0.19
N GLU A 137 7.07 24.14 -1.11
CA GLU A 137 5.71 24.17 -1.67
C GLU A 137 5.07 22.77 -1.61
N ALA A 138 5.79 21.73 -2.04
CA ALA A 138 5.30 20.35 -2.00
C ALA A 138 4.95 19.90 -0.58
N LEU A 139 5.72 20.32 0.43
CA LEU A 139 5.47 19.99 1.83
C LEU A 139 4.20 20.63 2.39
N THR A 140 3.69 21.71 1.79
CA THR A 140 2.40 22.26 2.18
C THR A 140 1.26 21.26 1.98
N ALA A 141 1.40 20.32 1.03
CA ALA A 141 0.41 19.28 0.78
C ALA A 141 0.27 18.30 1.96
N LEU A 142 1.32 18.11 2.78
CA LEU A 142 1.25 17.27 3.97
C LEU A 142 0.34 17.86 5.06
N ASN A 143 0.21 19.19 5.08
CA ASN A 143 -0.67 19.89 6.02
C ASN A 143 -2.13 19.93 5.55
N ARG A 144 -2.38 19.55 4.29
CA ARG A 144 -3.73 19.52 3.73
C ARG A 144 -4.31 18.13 3.89
N ASP A 145 -5.47 18.07 4.54
CA ASP A 145 -6.30 16.89 4.46
C ASP A 145 -6.84 16.75 3.01
N SER A 146 -6.17 15.91 2.21
CA SER A 146 -6.57 15.61 0.83
C SER A 146 -7.91 14.89 0.74
N GLN A 147 -8.43 14.44 1.88
CA GLN A 147 -9.61 13.62 2.03
C GLN A 147 -10.77 14.37 2.71
N VAL A 148 -10.70 15.70 2.82
CA VAL A 148 -11.79 16.56 3.34
C VAL A 148 -13.11 16.22 2.64
N GLY A 149 -14.17 16.06 3.44
CA GLY A 149 -15.50 15.69 2.95
C GLY A 149 -15.67 14.19 2.67
N THR A 150 -14.60 13.40 2.76
CA THR A 150 -14.68 11.94 2.68
C THR A 150 -14.59 11.30 4.07
N VAL A 151 -14.87 10.00 4.13
CA VAL A 151 -14.67 9.19 5.35
C VAL A 151 -13.19 9.04 5.74
N PHE A 152 -12.26 9.43 4.87
CA PHE A 152 -10.81 9.42 5.10
C PHE A 152 -10.26 10.75 5.62
N SER A 153 -11.12 11.75 5.81
CA SER A 153 -10.72 13.01 6.43
C SER A 153 -10.18 12.81 7.84
N THR A 154 -9.21 13.62 8.23
CA THR A 154 -8.60 13.66 9.57
C THR A 154 -9.67 13.81 10.64
N ASP A 155 -10.66 14.69 10.41
CA ASP A 155 -11.78 14.94 11.33
C ASP A 155 -12.68 13.72 11.51
N THR A 156 -12.88 12.92 10.45
CA THR A 156 -13.69 11.71 10.52
C THR A 156 -12.92 10.61 11.24
N LEU A 157 -11.64 10.43 10.91
CA LEU A 157 -10.78 9.43 11.52
C LEU A 157 -10.60 9.65 13.03
N ALA A 158 -10.46 10.91 13.48
CA ALA A 158 -10.33 11.25 14.90
C ALA A 158 -11.55 10.82 15.74
N LYS A 159 -12.71 10.63 15.13
CA LYS A 159 -13.97 10.23 15.80
C LYS A 159 -14.18 8.72 15.84
N ILE A 160 -13.37 7.93 15.13
CA ILE A 160 -13.49 6.48 15.10
C ILE A 160 -12.81 5.91 16.36
N LYS A 161 -13.60 5.35 17.29
CA LYS A 161 -13.05 4.59 18.43
C LYS A 161 -12.33 3.34 17.91
N SER A 162 -11.14 3.06 18.43
CA SER A 162 -10.44 1.82 18.12
C SER A 162 -11.23 0.63 18.70
N PRO A 163 -11.71 -0.33 17.88
CA PRO A 163 -12.21 -1.59 18.41
C PRO A 163 -11.09 -2.40 19.06
N GLU A 164 -11.44 -3.22 20.05
CA GLU A 164 -10.55 -4.24 20.60
C GLU A 164 -10.20 -5.25 19.50
N LEU A 165 -8.91 -5.57 19.38
CA LEU A 165 -8.33 -6.41 18.34
C LEU A 165 -8.78 -7.88 18.40
N THR A 166 -9.53 -8.26 19.43
CA THR A 166 -9.95 -9.63 19.73
C THR A 166 -11.13 -10.14 18.90
N ASN A 167 -11.79 -9.28 18.10
CA ASN A 167 -13.02 -9.63 17.38
C ASN A 167 -12.93 -9.49 15.84
N LEU A 168 -11.73 -9.55 15.24
CA LEU A 168 -11.53 -9.62 13.78
C LEU A 168 -11.25 -11.05 13.31
#